data_AF-A0A6H1ZDJ4-F1
#
_entry.id   AF-A0A6H1ZDJ4-F1
#
_cell.length_a   1.000
_cell.length_b   1.000
_cell.length_c   1.000
_cell.angle_alpha   90.00
_cell.angle_beta   90.00
_cell.angle_gamma   90.00
#
_symmetry.space_group_name_H-M   'P 1'
#
loop_
_entity.id
_entity.type
_entity.pdbx_description
1 polymer ?
#
loop_
_entity_poly.entity_id
_entity_poly.type
_entity_poly.pdbx_seq_one_letter_code
_entity_poly.pdbx_strand_id
1 'polypeptide(L)'
;MKPKRVFTSLAALLLILAVACPTWATTYTGDQGDTDLSLLNGDYIYGTITGVRTFTVPAGATVYVTKWDGSAKGSVTVYARNINVAGTIDAQIAGYYGYAGGGGGGGGESKSNPGKAGGQGGGSDGSVAAGTAGTADCDVCAGACGGAGGAAGADALTGKGSYGGALGAGGAGGAAAGTNGTAGAAGGYAAATSNGDSTTTVAVSIGSGGGGGGGGGGSGGATTACNGDGGGGGGGGGSGGRGGGAVALIASESLNVTGSILTKGGLGGAGTAGTNASGQAGVAGGAGAAATSTSGTGAGGAGGTGRNGTGPQVLAGNGGAGGAGAGGGILLKSTGSFPILVSGTLDTRGGGNSEVNFGSIKIFGVQVDVTGATVNGGWDDTYGTPYNPINQNFIHPVM
;
A
#
# COMPACT_ATOMS: atom_id res chain seq x y z
N MET A 1 -42.00 48.02 44.50
CA MET A 1 -41.24 47.53 43.33
C MET A 1 -40.16 46.56 43.83
N LYS A 2 -40.24 45.28 43.46
CA LYS A 2 -39.24 44.25 43.83
C LYS A 2 -38.34 43.95 42.63
N PRO A 3 -37.01 43.98 42.74
CA PRO A 3 -36.13 43.59 41.65
C PRO A 3 -36.01 42.06 41.56
N LYS A 4 -36.32 41.50 40.37
CA LYS A 4 -36.02 40.11 40.00
C LYS A 4 -34.51 39.95 39.83
N ARG A 5 -33.89 39.06 40.62
CA ARG A 5 -32.48 38.68 40.48
C ARG A 5 -32.33 37.58 39.43
N VAL A 6 -31.63 37.92 38.35
CA VAL A 6 -31.13 37.00 37.31
C VAL A 6 -29.80 36.43 37.82
N PHE A 7 -29.77 35.19 38.30
CA PHE A 7 -28.56 34.54 38.82
C PHE A 7 -28.53 33.03 38.51
N THR A 8 -28.91 32.63 37.29
CA THR A 8 -29.02 31.21 36.89
C THR A 8 -28.35 30.87 35.56
N SER A 9 -27.44 31.71 35.04
CA SER A 9 -26.80 31.46 33.74
C SER A 9 -25.28 31.40 33.73
N LEU A 10 -24.59 31.59 34.87
CA LEU A 10 -23.12 31.53 34.92
C LEU A 10 -22.56 30.15 35.34
N ALA A 11 -23.34 29.31 36.03
CA ALA A 11 -22.88 27.98 36.47
C ALA A 11 -22.94 26.91 35.36
N ALA A 12 -23.74 27.11 34.31
CA ALA A 12 -23.85 26.18 33.18
C ALA A 12 -22.75 26.37 32.11
N LEU A 13 -22.04 27.51 32.13
CA LEU A 13 -20.97 27.80 31.17
C LEU A 13 -19.58 27.33 31.68
N LEU A 14 -19.43 27.09 32.99
CA LEU A 14 -18.17 26.61 33.58
C LEU A 14 -18.01 25.08 33.58
N LEU A 15 -19.07 24.32 33.24
CA LEU A 15 -19.05 22.84 33.17
C LEU A 15 -18.72 22.30 31.77
N ILE A 16 -18.52 23.16 30.77
CA ILE A 16 -18.17 22.77 29.39
C ILE A 16 -16.66 22.96 29.12
N LEU A 17 -15.90 23.42 30.12
CA LEU A 17 -14.43 23.53 30.08
C LEU A 17 -13.73 22.44 30.89
N ALA A 18 -14.36 21.27 31.06
CA ALA A 18 -13.65 20.04 31.43
C ALA A 18 -12.82 19.61 30.21
N VAL A 19 -11.70 20.31 30.06
CA VAL A 19 -10.46 19.97 29.37
C VAL A 19 -10.54 18.59 28.75
N ALA A 20 -10.81 18.54 27.44
CA ALA A 20 -10.36 17.46 26.59
C ALA A 20 -8.83 17.47 26.67
N CYS A 21 -8.29 16.87 27.73
CA CYS A 21 -6.86 16.67 27.84
C CYS A 21 -6.53 15.74 26.68
N PRO A 22 -5.67 16.15 25.74
CA PRO A 22 -5.28 15.27 24.66
C PRO A 22 -4.64 14.05 25.32
N THR A 23 -5.39 12.95 25.40
CA THR A 23 -4.83 11.66 25.78
C THR A 23 -3.91 11.29 24.64
N TRP A 24 -2.63 11.23 24.93
CA TRP A 24 -1.67 10.82 23.93
C TRP A 24 -1.96 9.37 23.56
N ALA A 25 -1.87 9.05 22.28
CA ALA A 25 -1.99 7.69 21.80
C ALA A 25 -1.04 6.79 22.59
N THR A 26 -1.60 5.80 23.28
CA THR A 26 -0.81 4.84 24.04
C THR A 26 -0.57 3.61 23.17
N THR A 27 0.61 3.02 23.29
CA THR A 27 0.96 1.79 22.57
C THR A 27 0.93 0.60 23.53
N TYR A 28 0.14 -0.42 23.22
CA TYR A 28 -0.03 -1.62 24.04
C TYR A 28 0.58 -2.85 23.39
N THR A 29 1.31 -3.63 24.20
CA THR A 29 1.88 -4.94 23.85
C THR A 29 2.19 -5.71 25.15
N GLY A 30 2.41 -7.02 25.08
CA GLY A 30 2.82 -7.84 26.21
C GLY A 30 1.70 -8.14 27.21
N ASP A 31 2.12 -8.57 28.40
CA ASP A 31 1.21 -8.97 29.47
C ASP A 31 0.56 -7.76 30.16
N GLN A 32 -0.77 -7.80 30.32
CA GLN A 32 -1.58 -6.77 30.97
C GLN A 32 -1.98 -7.13 32.41
N GLY A 33 -1.47 -8.24 32.97
CA GLY A 33 -1.61 -8.56 34.39
C GLY A 33 -3.03 -8.96 34.83
N ASP A 34 -3.77 -9.65 33.97
CA ASP A 34 -5.16 -10.07 34.14
C ASP A 34 -6.15 -8.90 34.35
N THR A 35 -5.85 -7.74 33.77
CA THR A 35 -6.68 -6.52 33.87
C THR A 35 -7.67 -6.37 32.71
N ASP A 36 -8.64 -5.47 32.86
CA ASP A 36 -9.47 -5.04 31.74
C ASP A 36 -8.70 -3.99 30.93
N LEU A 37 -8.51 -4.26 29.63
CA LEU A 37 -7.88 -3.36 28.69
C LEU A 37 -8.96 -2.71 27.82
N SER A 38 -9.28 -1.46 28.11
CA SER A 38 -10.17 -0.63 27.29
C SER A 38 -9.33 0.37 26.50
N LEU A 39 -9.34 0.24 25.18
CA LEU A 39 -8.59 1.11 24.29
C LEU A 39 -9.35 2.39 23.97
N LEU A 40 -8.62 3.46 23.70
CA LEU A 40 -9.12 4.77 23.31
C LEU A 40 -8.88 5.04 21.82
N ASN A 41 -9.57 6.06 21.31
CA ASN A 41 -9.36 6.50 19.94
C ASN A 41 -7.94 7.01 19.74
N GLY A 42 -7.24 6.48 18.74
CA GLY A 42 -5.86 6.82 18.42
C GLY A 42 -4.82 5.87 19.01
N ASP A 43 -5.19 4.95 19.89
CA ASP A 43 -4.24 4.02 20.49
C ASP A 43 -3.63 3.05 19.46
N TYR A 44 -2.43 2.55 19.77
CA TYR A 44 -1.70 1.60 18.96
C TYR A 44 -1.56 0.24 19.66
N ILE A 45 -1.67 -0.84 18.89
CA ILE A 45 -1.43 -2.21 19.36
C ILE A 45 -0.46 -2.94 18.43
N TYR A 46 0.34 -3.85 18.96
CA TYR A 46 1.19 -4.75 18.17
C TYR A 46 1.69 -5.95 18.99
N GLY A 47 2.20 -6.96 18.29
CA GLY A 47 2.78 -8.15 18.91
C GLY A 47 1.74 -8.97 19.66
N THR A 48 2.16 -9.67 20.71
CA THR A 48 1.27 -10.50 21.51
C THR A 48 0.83 -9.76 22.77
N ILE A 49 -0.48 -9.61 22.96
CA ILE A 49 -1.10 -9.07 24.16
C ILE A 49 -1.72 -10.24 24.94
N THR A 50 -1.33 -10.41 26.19
CA THR A 50 -1.78 -11.49 27.09
C THR A 50 -2.24 -10.95 28.43
N GLY A 51 -2.75 -11.82 29.31
CA GLY A 51 -3.19 -11.45 30.65
C GLY A 51 -4.25 -10.35 30.60
N VAL A 52 -5.22 -10.49 29.69
CA VAL A 52 -6.34 -9.56 29.59
C VAL A 52 -7.61 -10.28 30.03
N ARG A 53 -8.30 -9.73 31.02
CA ARG A 53 -9.63 -10.22 31.39
C ARG A 53 -10.65 -9.83 30.33
N THR A 54 -10.75 -8.53 30.04
CA THR A 54 -11.66 -8.00 29.03
C THR A 54 -10.91 -7.07 28.09
N PHE A 55 -10.85 -7.41 26.80
CA PHE A 55 -10.33 -6.52 25.76
C PHE A 55 -11.49 -5.77 25.11
N THR A 56 -11.48 -4.43 25.20
CA THR A 56 -12.57 -3.59 24.69
C THR A 56 -12.06 -2.53 23.73
N VAL A 57 -12.63 -2.49 22.53
CA VAL A 57 -12.55 -1.33 21.62
C VAL A 57 -13.94 -0.69 21.60
N PRO A 58 -14.15 0.43 22.31
CA PRO A 58 -15.47 1.04 22.46
C PRO A 58 -15.98 1.62 21.13
N ALA A 59 -17.30 1.75 21.00
CA ALA A 59 -17.92 2.37 19.84
C ALA A 59 -17.38 3.80 19.62
N GLY A 60 -17.06 4.14 18.37
CA GLY A 60 -16.49 5.43 18.00
C GLY A 60 -14.97 5.56 18.19
N ALA A 61 -14.30 4.58 18.80
CA ALA A 61 -12.83 4.54 18.85
C ALA A 61 -12.24 3.83 17.64
N THR A 62 -11.17 4.40 17.07
CA THR A 62 -10.29 3.74 16.10
C THR A 62 -8.95 3.45 16.77
N VAL A 63 -8.57 2.18 16.80
CA VAL A 63 -7.29 1.68 17.30
C VAL A 63 -6.47 1.18 16.13
N TYR A 64 -5.18 1.50 16.11
CA TYR A 64 -4.30 1.19 15.00
C TYR A 64 -3.38 0.02 15.30
N VAL A 65 -3.20 -0.89 14.35
CA VAL A 65 -2.08 -1.84 14.40
C VAL A 65 -0.82 -1.11 13.94
N THR A 66 0.24 -1.19 14.73
CA THR A 66 1.49 -0.50 14.40
C THR A 66 2.08 -1.07 13.10
N LYS A 67 2.43 -0.21 12.15
CA LYS A 67 2.93 -0.64 10.83
C LYS A 67 4.25 -1.42 10.94
N TRP A 68 4.45 -2.37 10.03
CA TRP A 68 5.70 -3.10 9.86
C TRP A 68 6.90 -2.16 9.76
N ASP A 69 7.94 -2.44 10.52
CA ASP A 69 9.17 -1.65 10.61
C ASP A 69 10.41 -2.41 10.14
N GLY A 70 10.24 -3.62 9.59
CA GLY A 70 11.34 -4.50 9.19
C GLY A 70 11.63 -5.64 10.17
N SER A 71 11.01 -5.68 11.35
CA SER A 71 11.31 -6.71 12.36
C SER A 71 10.11 -7.40 13.04
N ALA A 72 9.25 -6.64 13.74
CA ALA A 72 8.34 -7.24 14.73
C ALA A 72 6.91 -6.65 14.77
N LYS A 73 6.58 -5.73 13.86
CA LYS A 73 5.29 -5.02 13.86
C LYS A 73 4.34 -5.54 12.78
N GLY A 74 3.29 -4.80 12.46
CA GLY A 74 2.32 -5.13 11.41
C GLY A 74 1.28 -6.17 11.80
N SER A 75 1.44 -6.84 12.94
CA SER A 75 0.47 -7.79 13.46
C SER A 75 0.18 -7.55 14.93
N VAL A 76 -1.00 -7.99 15.35
CA VAL A 76 -1.39 -8.11 16.75
C VAL A 76 -2.11 -9.43 17.00
N THR A 77 -1.76 -10.08 18.11
CA THR A 77 -2.49 -11.24 18.65
C THR A 77 -2.92 -10.91 20.08
N VAL A 78 -4.22 -10.91 20.34
CA VAL A 78 -4.80 -10.66 21.66
C VAL A 78 -5.35 -11.95 22.23
N TYR A 79 -4.85 -12.34 23.40
CA TYR A 79 -5.41 -13.39 24.23
C TYR A 79 -6.14 -12.75 25.40
N ALA A 80 -7.46 -12.92 25.46
CA ALA A 80 -8.29 -12.40 26.54
C ALA A 80 -9.36 -13.41 26.96
N ARG A 81 -10.01 -13.20 28.11
CA ARG A 81 -11.20 -14.00 28.44
C ARG A 81 -12.39 -13.57 27.60
N ASN A 82 -12.65 -12.26 27.61
CA ASN A 82 -13.73 -11.63 26.86
C ASN A 82 -13.17 -10.60 25.89
N ILE A 83 -13.66 -10.59 24.65
CA ILE A 83 -13.27 -9.65 23.60
C ILE A 83 -14.53 -8.96 23.07
N ASN A 84 -14.54 -7.63 23.11
CA ASN A 84 -15.63 -6.81 22.57
C ASN A 84 -15.08 -5.69 21.67
N VAL A 85 -15.35 -5.79 20.38
CA VAL A 85 -14.94 -4.81 19.37
C VAL A 85 -16.19 -4.11 18.83
N ALA A 86 -16.53 -2.97 19.42
CA ALA A 86 -17.62 -2.09 18.97
C ALA A 86 -17.12 -0.91 18.13
N GLY A 87 -15.86 -0.51 18.28
CA GLY A 87 -15.17 0.46 17.44
C GLY A 87 -14.42 -0.19 16.27
N THR A 88 -13.34 0.45 15.82
CA THR A 88 -12.53 -0.01 14.68
C THR A 88 -11.15 -0.43 15.12
N ILE A 89 -10.73 -1.62 14.71
CA ILE A 89 -9.31 -2.02 14.67
C ILE A 89 -8.83 -1.82 13.23
N ASP A 90 -8.00 -0.81 13.03
CA ASP A 90 -7.43 -0.43 11.74
C ASP A 90 -5.99 -0.96 11.61
N ALA A 91 -5.85 -2.02 10.83
CA ALA A 91 -4.59 -2.59 10.40
C ALA A 91 -4.37 -2.38 8.89
N GLN A 92 -5.06 -1.42 8.26
CA GLN A 92 -4.82 -1.11 6.86
C GLN A 92 -3.38 -0.64 6.68
N ILE A 93 -2.73 -1.05 5.58
CA ILE A 93 -1.35 -0.69 5.23
C ILE A 93 -0.30 -0.95 6.33
N ALA A 94 -0.62 -1.79 7.32
CA ALA A 94 0.27 -2.12 8.42
C ALA A 94 1.21 -3.30 8.12
N GLY A 95 0.98 -4.03 7.03
CA GLY A 95 1.80 -5.16 6.58
C GLY A 95 3.10 -4.74 5.90
N TYR A 96 3.66 -5.66 5.11
CA TYR A 96 4.96 -5.50 4.48
C TYR A 96 5.02 -4.34 3.47
N TYR A 97 6.23 -3.83 3.24
CA TYR A 97 6.51 -2.76 2.28
C TYR A 97 6.32 -3.22 0.83
N GLY A 98 5.93 -2.29 -0.05
CA GLY A 98 5.97 -2.51 -1.49
C GLY A 98 7.39 -2.40 -2.03
N TYR A 99 7.58 -2.78 -3.29
CA TYR A 99 8.82 -2.48 -4.01
C TYR A 99 8.83 -1.02 -4.46
N ALA A 100 9.99 -0.37 -4.42
CA ALA A 100 10.20 0.90 -5.12
C ALA A 100 9.94 0.73 -6.63
N GLY A 101 9.52 1.82 -7.29
CA GLY A 101 9.44 1.84 -8.75
C GLY A 101 10.83 1.89 -9.40
N GLY A 102 10.89 1.70 -10.71
CA GLY A 102 12.11 1.91 -11.50
C GLY A 102 12.29 3.36 -11.93
N GLY A 103 13.53 3.85 -12.03
CA GLY A 103 13.77 5.17 -12.63
C GLY A 103 13.54 5.17 -14.15
N GLY A 104 13.11 6.28 -14.73
CA GLY A 104 13.04 6.45 -16.18
C GLY A 104 14.42 6.52 -16.82
N GLY A 105 14.52 6.14 -18.09
CA GLY A 105 15.75 6.23 -18.87
C GLY A 105 16.03 7.64 -19.37
N GLY A 106 17.29 8.03 -19.50
CA GLY A 106 17.67 9.35 -20.04
C GLY A 106 17.40 9.48 -21.55
N GLY A 107 17.25 10.69 -22.07
CA GLY A 107 17.19 10.94 -23.51
C GLY A 107 18.55 10.75 -24.19
N GLY A 108 18.55 10.41 -25.47
CA GLY A 108 19.76 10.30 -26.31
C GLY A 108 19.95 11.52 -27.21
N GLU A 109 21.21 11.83 -27.55
CA GLU A 109 21.57 12.82 -28.57
C GLU A 109 21.90 12.15 -29.92
N SER A 110 21.66 12.85 -31.03
CA SER A 110 21.65 12.24 -32.37
C SER A 110 22.89 12.49 -33.21
N LYS A 111 23.87 13.28 -32.75
CA LYS A 111 24.87 13.84 -33.66
C LYS A 111 26.24 13.14 -33.63
N SER A 112 26.87 13.05 -32.47
CA SER A 112 28.19 12.40 -32.31
C SER A 112 28.10 10.92 -32.64
N ASN A 113 26.91 10.36 -32.50
CA ASN A 113 26.57 8.97 -32.79
C ASN A 113 25.10 8.86 -33.29
N PRO A 114 24.81 9.16 -34.57
CA PRO A 114 23.45 9.03 -35.11
C PRO A 114 22.88 7.63 -34.86
N GLY A 115 21.75 7.58 -34.16
CA GLY A 115 21.07 6.33 -33.77
C GLY A 115 21.35 5.85 -32.35
N LYS A 116 22.09 6.57 -31.49
CA LYS A 116 22.16 6.20 -30.08
C LYS A 116 20.80 6.43 -29.41
N ALA A 117 20.22 5.32 -28.98
CA ALA A 117 18.94 5.28 -28.31
C ALA A 117 18.98 6.08 -27.00
N GLY A 118 17.83 6.59 -26.57
CA GLY A 118 17.66 6.94 -25.17
C GLY A 118 18.10 5.80 -24.25
N GLY A 119 18.39 6.14 -23.01
CA GLY A 119 18.68 5.19 -21.96
C GLY A 119 17.48 4.31 -21.63
N GLN A 120 17.78 3.13 -21.09
CA GLN A 120 16.77 2.18 -20.60
C GLN A 120 16.22 2.66 -19.25
N GLY A 121 14.91 2.49 -19.03
CA GLY A 121 14.33 2.62 -17.69
C GLY A 121 14.84 1.52 -16.74
N GLY A 122 15.02 1.84 -15.46
CA GLY A 122 15.29 0.88 -14.40
C GLY A 122 14.05 0.06 -14.05
N GLY A 123 14.24 -1.05 -13.32
CA GLY A 123 13.10 -1.80 -12.76
C GLY A 123 13.31 -3.28 -12.43
N SER A 124 14.42 -3.93 -12.83
CA SER A 124 14.50 -5.40 -12.72
C SER A 124 14.98 -5.97 -11.38
N ASP A 125 15.66 -5.20 -10.53
CA ASP A 125 16.27 -5.72 -9.29
C ASP A 125 15.62 -5.20 -7.99
N GLY A 126 14.63 -4.31 -8.10
CA GLY A 126 13.90 -3.78 -6.96
C GLY A 126 14.73 -2.86 -6.09
N SER A 127 15.86 -2.40 -6.62
CA SER A 127 16.59 -1.23 -6.15
C SER A 127 15.98 0.03 -6.76
N VAL A 128 16.21 1.18 -6.13
CA VAL A 128 15.82 2.50 -6.63
C VAL A 128 16.62 2.91 -7.88
N ALA A 129 17.25 1.95 -8.58
CA ALA A 129 18.16 2.20 -9.68
C ALA A 129 17.50 3.15 -10.68
N ALA A 130 18.11 4.32 -10.80
CA ALA A 130 17.83 5.25 -11.85
C ALA A 130 17.95 4.51 -13.18
N GLY A 131 17.08 4.80 -14.15
CA GLY A 131 17.29 4.31 -15.50
C GLY A 131 18.67 4.76 -15.97
N THR A 132 19.32 3.93 -16.77
CA THR A 132 20.62 4.28 -17.33
C THR A 132 20.44 5.58 -18.12
N ALA A 133 21.30 6.58 -17.88
CA ALA A 133 21.31 7.75 -18.75
C ALA A 133 21.65 7.29 -20.18
N GLY A 134 21.00 7.89 -21.20
CA GLY A 134 21.55 7.83 -22.55
C GLY A 134 22.97 8.40 -22.54
N THR A 135 23.81 8.08 -23.53
CA THR A 135 25.18 8.61 -23.59
C THR A 135 25.16 10.14 -23.48
N ALA A 136 25.62 10.66 -22.34
CA ALA A 136 25.77 12.09 -22.05
C ALA A 136 27.02 12.67 -22.73
N ASP A 137 27.40 12.14 -23.90
CA ASP A 137 28.43 12.76 -24.72
C ASP A 137 27.78 13.95 -25.40
N CYS A 138 27.77 15.10 -24.73
CA CYS A 138 27.47 16.36 -25.39
C CYS A 138 28.74 16.74 -26.17
N ASP A 139 28.88 16.22 -27.40
CA ASP A 139 30.05 16.47 -28.24
C ASP A 139 30.06 17.90 -28.79
N VAL A 140 31.23 18.36 -29.26
CA VAL A 140 31.75 19.73 -29.48
C VAL A 140 30.83 20.79 -30.18
N CYS A 141 29.64 20.47 -30.69
CA CYS A 141 28.66 21.51 -31.04
C CYS A 141 27.94 21.94 -29.75
N ALA A 142 27.73 23.25 -29.52
CA ALA A 142 27.01 23.79 -28.36
C ALA A 142 25.48 23.46 -28.32
N GLY A 143 25.09 22.21 -28.65
CA GLY A 143 23.73 21.71 -28.80
C GLY A 143 23.18 21.01 -27.56
N ALA A 144 21.86 20.82 -27.52
CA ALA A 144 21.14 20.32 -26.35
C ALA A 144 21.41 18.83 -26.07
N CYS A 145 21.88 18.52 -24.85
CA CYS A 145 21.98 17.14 -24.35
C CYS A 145 20.58 16.52 -24.14
N GLY A 146 20.48 15.18 -24.15
CA GLY A 146 19.23 14.48 -23.79
C GLY A 146 18.79 14.74 -22.35
N GLY A 147 17.47 14.74 -22.10
CA GLY A 147 16.91 14.99 -20.76
C GLY A 147 17.14 13.85 -19.77
N ALA A 148 17.28 14.15 -18.48
CA ALA A 148 17.39 13.11 -17.46
C ALA A 148 16.06 12.36 -17.28
N GLY A 149 16.15 11.04 -17.12
CA GLY A 149 14.98 10.20 -16.83
C GLY A 149 14.35 10.54 -15.48
N GLY A 150 13.07 10.21 -15.32
CA GLY A 150 12.32 10.47 -14.08
C GLY A 150 12.82 9.62 -12.93
N ALA A 151 12.79 10.14 -11.70
CA ALA A 151 13.10 9.34 -10.52
C ALA A 151 12.00 8.30 -10.24
N ALA A 152 12.41 7.16 -9.71
CA ALA A 152 11.54 6.11 -9.20
C ALA A 152 10.53 6.62 -8.16
N GLY A 153 9.36 5.98 -8.08
CA GLY A 153 8.44 6.15 -6.96
C GLY A 153 9.10 5.75 -5.64
N ALA A 154 9.01 6.62 -4.64
CA ALA A 154 9.68 6.44 -3.36
C ALA A 154 8.96 5.42 -2.46
N ASP A 155 9.61 4.27 -2.22
CA ASP A 155 9.46 3.49 -0.99
C ASP A 155 10.80 2.77 -0.74
N ALA A 156 11.68 3.39 0.06
CA ALA A 156 13.07 2.95 0.24
C ALA A 156 13.21 1.81 1.27
N LEU A 157 12.10 1.32 1.82
CA LEU A 157 12.10 0.41 2.96
C LEU A 157 12.06 -1.04 2.48
N THR A 158 12.93 -1.86 3.07
CA THR A 158 13.07 -3.29 2.79
C THR A 158 12.10 -4.10 3.66
N GLY A 159 11.68 -5.27 3.18
CA GLY A 159 10.75 -6.15 3.89
C GLY A 159 9.41 -6.28 3.16
N LYS A 160 9.44 -7.03 2.06
CA LYS A 160 8.39 -7.06 1.03
C LYS A 160 7.36 -8.18 1.23
N GLY A 161 7.58 -9.00 2.25
CA GLY A 161 6.90 -10.27 2.47
C GLY A 161 7.41 -11.37 1.54
N SER A 162 7.17 -12.63 1.93
CA SER A 162 7.59 -13.80 1.14
C SER A 162 6.92 -13.87 -0.23
N TYR A 163 5.83 -13.12 -0.43
CA TYR A 163 5.01 -13.13 -1.63
C TYR A 163 4.82 -11.72 -2.21
N GLY A 164 5.87 -10.90 -2.10
CA GLY A 164 5.89 -9.58 -2.70
C GLY A 164 5.60 -9.62 -4.20
N GLY A 165 4.92 -8.60 -4.72
CA GLY A 165 4.57 -8.53 -6.13
C GLY A 165 5.80 -8.43 -7.03
N ALA A 166 5.76 -9.08 -8.20
CA ALA A 166 6.81 -9.00 -9.20
C ALA A 166 7.00 -7.55 -9.69
N LEU A 167 8.24 -7.17 -9.97
CA LEU A 167 8.58 -5.86 -10.50
C LEU A 167 8.18 -5.72 -11.96
N GLY A 168 7.86 -4.48 -12.37
CA GLY A 168 7.70 -4.11 -13.75
C GLY A 168 9.05 -3.97 -14.46
N ALA A 169 9.11 -4.46 -15.70
CA ALA A 169 10.27 -4.28 -16.56
C ALA A 169 10.38 -2.81 -17.02
N GLY A 170 11.62 -2.31 -17.07
CA GLY A 170 11.92 -0.99 -17.62
C GLY A 170 11.68 -0.95 -19.13
N GLY A 171 11.22 0.20 -19.62
CA GLY A 171 11.07 0.49 -21.03
C GLY A 171 12.43 0.60 -21.73
N ALA A 172 12.50 0.09 -22.96
CA ALA A 172 13.64 0.24 -23.83
C ALA A 172 13.70 1.69 -24.33
N GLY A 173 14.88 2.29 -24.28
CA GLY A 173 15.09 3.55 -24.97
C GLY A 173 15.16 3.32 -26.48
N GLY A 174 14.83 4.36 -27.25
CA GLY A 174 14.81 4.28 -28.71
C GLY A 174 15.45 5.50 -29.36
N ALA A 175 15.88 5.36 -30.61
CA ALA A 175 16.38 6.48 -31.41
C ALA A 175 15.26 7.45 -31.85
N ALA A 176 14.05 6.92 -32.00
CA ALA A 176 12.82 7.69 -32.13
C ALA A 176 12.08 7.66 -30.78
N ALA A 177 11.02 6.88 -30.61
CA ALA A 177 10.30 6.82 -29.33
C ALA A 177 10.93 5.84 -28.31
N GLY A 178 10.85 6.17 -27.03
CA GLY A 178 11.08 5.22 -25.93
C GLY A 178 9.84 4.38 -25.66
N THR A 179 10.00 3.14 -25.18
CA THR A 179 8.85 2.29 -24.81
C THR A 179 8.44 2.51 -23.35
N ASN A 180 7.17 2.27 -23.04
CA ASN A 180 6.67 2.36 -21.67
C ASN A 180 7.28 1.26 -20.78
N GLY A 181 7.46 1.58 -19.50
CA GLY A 181 7.72 0.58 -18.48
C GLY A 181 6.46 -0.26 -18.21
N THR A 182 6.63 -1.51 -17.80
CA THR A 182 5.50 -2.39 -17.47
C THR A 182 5.04 -2.17 -16.04
N ALA A 183 3.78 -2.49 -15.76
CA ALA A 183 3.25 -2.44 -14.40
C ALA A 183 3.92 -3.50 -13.50
N GLY A 184 4.05 -3.19 -12.20
CA GLY A 184 4.36 -4.15 -11.17
C GLY A 184 3.14 -5.01 -10.83
N ALA A 185 3.36 -6.25 -10.43
CA ALA A 185 2.30 -7.17 -10.05
C ALA A 185 1.82 -6.89 -8.62
N ALA A 186 0.59 -7.29 -8.33
CA ALA A 186 0.04 -7.21 -6.97
C ALA A 186 0.84 -8.10 -5.99
N GLY A 187 0.89 -7.66 -4.72
CA GLY A 187 1.41 -8.48 -3.63
C GLY A 187 0.48 -9.65 -3.34
N GLY A 188 1.04 -10.69 -2.72
CA GLY A 188 0.33 -11.89 -2.30
C GLY A 188 0.22 -12.04 -0.79
N TYR A 189 -0.75 -12.84 -0.33
CA TYR A 189 -0.87 -13.20 1.08
C TYR A 189 -0.17 -14.53 1.42
N ALA A 190 -0.23 -15.49 0.50
CA ALA A 190 0.36 -16.83 0.66
C ALA A 190 0.95 -17.43 -0.63
N ALA A 191 0.77 -16.76 -1.76
CA ALA A 191 1.52 -16.96 -3.00
C ALA A 191 1.52 -15.64 -3.79
N ALA A 192 2.51 -15.38 -4.63
CA ALA A 192 2.58 -14.13 -5.40
C ALA A 192 1.31 -14.00 -6.26
N THR A 193 0.67 -12.83 -6.26
CA THR A 193 -0.59 -12.56 -7.02
C THR A 193 -1.79 -13.45 -6.70
N SER A 194 -1.74 -14.27 -5.63
CA SER A 194 -2.85 -15.13 -5.24
C SER A 194 -3.03 -15.23 -3.72
N ASN A 195 -4.24 -15.55 -3.30
CA ASN A 195 -4.63 -15.59 -1.90
C ASN A 195 -4.66 -17.02 -1.40
N GLY A 196 -3.46 -17.60 -1.32
CA GLY A 196 -3.26 -19.03 -1.07
C GLY A 196 -3.24 -19.44 0.41
N ASP A 197 -3.87 -18.73 1.35
CA ASP A 197 -3.93 -19.24 2.73
C ASP A 197 -5.06 -20.26 2.83
N SER A 198 -4.78 -21.44 2.29
CA SER A 198 -5.58 -22.65 2.40
C SER A 198 -5.32 -23.40 3.70
N THR A 199 -4.52 -22.83 4.62
CA THR A 199 -4.12 -23.54 5.83
C THR A 199 -5.25 -23.54 6.84
N THR A 200 -5.46 -24.69 7.47
CA THR A 200 -6.44 -24.89 8.56
C THR A 200 -5.90 -24.45 9.93
N THR A 201 -4.70 -23.87 9.94
CA THR A 201 -3.98 -23.51 11.16
C THR A 201 -4.61 -22.30 11.84
N VAL A 202 -4.47 -22.24 13.17
CA VAL A 202 -4.85 -21.08 14.00
C VAL A 202 -3.75 -20.03 13.90
N ALA A 203 -3.53 -19.54 12.70
CA ALA A 203 -2.55 -18.52 12.37
C ALA A 203 -3.02 -17.69 11.17
N VAL A 204 -2.62 -16.43 11.17
CA VAL A 204 -2.81 -15.48 10.09
C VAL A 204 -1.51 -14.73 9.87
N SER A 205 -1.31 -14.29 8.64
CA SER A 205 -0.12 -13.60 8.18
C SER A 205 -0.40 -12.11 7.96
N ILE A 206 0.67 -11.33 7.89
CA ILE A 206 0.62 -9.97 7.33
C ILE A 206 0.68 -10.05 5.81
N GLY A 207 -0.04 -9.16 5.12
CA GLY A 207 -0.04 -9.09 3.67
C GLY A 207 1.31 -8.65 3.11
N SER A 208 1.71 -9.21 1.97
CA SER A 208 2.91 -8.76 1.24
C SER A 208 2.66 -7.47 0.48
N GLY A 209 3.71 -6.69 0.25
CA GLY A 209 3.61 -5.50 -0.59
C GLY A 209 3.56 -5.82 -2.09
N GLY A 210 3.05 -4.88 -2.87
CA GLY A 210 3.01 -4.95 -4.32
C GLY A 210 4.37 -4.67 -4.97
N GLY A 211 4.52 -5.09 -6.23
CA GLY A 211 5.69 -4.80 -7.06
C GLY A 211 5.71 -3.35 -7.53
N GLY A 212 6.88 -2.79 -7.75
CA GLY A 212 7.04 -1.46 -8.34
C GLY A 212 6.92 -1.55 -9.85
N GLY A 213 6.39 -0.52 -10.48
CA GLY A 213 6.36 -0.41 -11.94
C GLY A 213 7.76 -0.10 -12.48
N GLY A 214 8.03 -0.54 -13.72
CA GLY A 214 9.28 -0.21 -14.40
C GLY A 214 9.29 1.25 -14.87
N GLY A 215 10.46 1.88 -14.96
CA GLY A 215 10.57 3.20 -15.58
C GLY A 215 10.41 3.13 -17.10
N GLY A 216 9.91 4.18 -17.73
CA GLY A 216 9.85 4.30 -19.19
C GLY A 216 11.23 4.54 -19.80
N GLY A 217 11.42 4.12 -21.05
CA GLY A 217 12.64 4.38 -21.81
C GLY A 217 12.70 5.81 -22.34
N GLY A 218 13.90 6.38 -22.46
CA GLY A 218 14.08 7.69 -23.08
C GLY A 218 13.96 7.64 -24.61
N SER A 219 13.67 8.79 -25.22
CA SER A 219 13.70 8.96 -26.68
C SER A 219 15.04 9.56 -27.13
N GLY A 220 15.37 9.39 -28.42
CA GLY A 220 16.48 10.06 -29.08
C GLY A 220 16.01 11.36 -29.75
N GLY A 221 16.95 12.29 -29.95
CA GLY A 221 16.71 13.44 -30.82
C GLY A 221 16.62 13.01 -32.29
N ALA A 222 15.90 13.76 -33.13
CA ALA A 222 15.60 13.35 -34.51
C ALA A 222 16.46 14.01 -35.59
N THR A 223 17.43 14.87 -35.24
CA THR A 223 18.15 15.70 -36.22
C THR A 223 19.63 15.38 -36.32
N THR A 224 20.17 15.32 -37.54
CA THR A 224 21.60 15.13 -37.82
C THR A 224 22.43 16.44 -37.80
N ALA A 225 21.82 17.60 -37.56
CA ALA A 225 22.46 18.92 -37.62
C ALA A 225 23.09 19.38 -36.28
N CYS A 226 24.08 20.30 -36.30
CA CYS A 226 24.71 20.89 -35.08
C CYS A 226 23.72 21.65 -34.17
N ASN A 227 22.51 21.97 -34.65
CA ASN A 227 21.49 22.69 -33.89
C ASN A 227 20.56 21.71 -33.15
N GLY A 228 21.12 20.56 -32.74
CA GLY A 228 20.38 19.33 -32.47
C GLY A 228 19.37 19.44 -31.33
N ASP A 229 18.22 18.80 -31.53
CA ASP A 229 17.23 18.64 -30.47
C ASP A 229 17.60 17.48 -29.54
N GLY A 230 17.44 17.68 -28.24
CA GLY A 230 17.59 16.62 -27.25
C GLY A 230 16.38 15.71 -27.20
N GLY A 231 16.61 14.41 -27.05
CA GLY A 231 15.56 13.44 -26.74
C GLY A 231 14.95 13.66 -25.34
N GLY A 232 13.71 13.21 -25.16
CA GLY A 232 12.99 13.27 -23.88
C GLY A 232 13.40 12.14 -22.93
N GLY A 233 13.48 12.45 -21.63
CA GLY A 233 13.67 11.42 -20.60
C GLY A 233 12.38 10.62 -20.35
N GLY A 234 12.49 9.31 -20.13
CA GLY A 234 11.36 8.47 -19.76
C GLY A 234 10.83 8.78 -18.36
N GLY A 235 9.57 8.45 -18.09
CA GLY A 235 8.94 8.63 -16.78
C GLY A 235 9.35 7.56 -15.76
N GLY A 236 9.43 7.89 -14.48
CA GLY A 236 9.70 6.91 -13.42
C GLY A 236 8.49 6.01 -13.15
N GLY A 237 8.72 4.75 -12.79
CA GLY A 237 7.66 3.82 -12.39
C GLY A 237 7.10 4.14 -11.00
N GLY A 238 5.83 3.79 -10.78
CA GLY A 238 5.19 3.90 -9.46
C GLY A 238 5.71 2.85 -8.47
N SER A 239 5.74 3.17 -7.18
CA SER A 239 6.04 2.17 -6.16
C SER A 239 4.85 1.24 -5.94
N GLY A 240 5.12 0.02 -5.48
CA GLY A 240 4.10 -0.92 -5.05
C GLY A 240 3.46 -0.51 -3.72
N GLY A 241 2.21 -0.91 -3.51
CA GLY A 241 1.49 -0.62 -2.28
C GLY A 241 1.90 -1.52 -1.12
N ARG A 242 1.77 -1.03 0.11
CA ARG A 242 2.00 -1.84 1.32
C ARG A 242 0.91 -2.89 1.51
N GLY A 243 1.27 -4.02 2.09
CA GLY A 243 0.30 -5.03 2.51
C GLY A 243 -0.50 -4.59 3.75
N GLY A 244 -1.61 -5.27 4.00
CA GLY A 244 -2.40 -5.10 5.22
C GLY A 244 -1.78 -5.83 6.42
N GLY A 245 -2.07 -5.36 7.63
CA GLY A 245 -1.63 -5.99 8.86
C GLY A 245 -2.45 -7.22 9.23
N ALA A 246 -2.07 -7.90 10.31
CA ALA A 246 -2.77 -9.09 10.80
C ALA A 246 -3.39 -8.83 12.18
N VAL A 247 -4.61 -9.30 12.37
CA VAL A 247 -5.34 -9.18 13.64
C VAL A 247 -5.83 -10.56 14.06
N ALA A 248 -5.32 -11.05 15.19
CA ALA A 248 -5.79 -12.29 15.82
C ALA A 248 -6.41 -11.98 17.18
N LEU A 249 -7.69 -12.34 17.35
CA LEU A 249 -8.46 -12.17 18.58
C LEU A 249 -8.84 -13.55 19.08
N ILE A 250 -8.29 -13.94 20.24
CA ILE A 250 -8.45 -15.27 20.82
C ILE A 250 -9.06 -15.10 22.21
N ALA A 251 -10.34 -15.41 22.32
CA ALA A 251 -11.10 -15.37 23.56
C ALA A 251 -11.19 -16.76 24.21
N SER A 252 -11.10 -16.83 25.54
CA SER A 252 -11.39 -18.07 26.27
C SER A 252 -12.85 -18.22 26.68
N GLU A 253 -13.62 -17.13 26.71
CA GLU A 253 -15.04 -17.12 27.11
C GLU A 253 -15.93 -16.60 25.98
N SER A 254 -15.85 -15.32 25.61
CA SER A 254 -16.72 -14.70 24.58
C SER A 254 -15.99 -13.75 23.63
N LEU A 255 -16.46 -13.68 22.38
CA LEU A 255 -15.92 -12.79 21.35
C LEU A 255 -17.07 -12.14 20.57
N ASN A 256 -17.16 -10.81 20.64
CA ASN A 256 -18.15 -10.02 19.91
C ASN A 256 -17.48 -8.95 19.05
N VAL A 257 -17.88 -8.86 17.78
CA VAL A 257 -17.45 -7.85 16.82
C VAL A 257 -18.68 -7.19 16.21
N THR A 258 -19.06 -6.04 16.77
CA THR A 258 -20.13 -5.17 16.25
C THR A 258 -19.60 -4.00 15.43
N GLY A 259 -18.31 -3.66 15.60
CA GLY A 259 -17.61 -2.58 14.92
C GLY A 259 -16.92 -3.00 13.62
N SER A 260 -15.63 -2.72 13.46
CA SER A 260 -14.89 -3.08 12.24
C SER A 260 -13.48 -3.57 12.51
N ILE A 261 -13.04 -4.57 11.74
CA ILE A 261 -11.65 -5.02 11.67
C ILE A 261 -11.21 -4.90 10.22
N LEU A 262 -10.24 -4.01 9.97
CA LEU A 262 -9.80 -3.63 8.63
C LEU A 262 -8.33 -4.00 8.45
N THR A 263 -8.02 -4.94 7.56
CA THR A 263 -6.65 -5.40 7.29
C THR A 263 -6.28 -5.21 5.83
N LYS A 264 -6.74 -4.12 5.21
CA LYS A 264 -6.59 -3.94 3.76
C LYS A 264 -5.18 -3.57 3.34
N GLY A 265 -4.79 -4.03 2.16
CA GLY A 265 -3.61 -3.52 1.46
C GLY A 265 -3.79 -2.08 0.99
N GLY A 266 -2.69 -1.45 0.62
CA GLY A 266 -2.65 -0.09 0.05
C GLY A 266 -2.26 -0.09 -1.42
N LEU A 267 -2.41 1.06 -2.06
CA LEU A 267 -1.77 1.38 -3.34
C LEU A 267 -0.46 2.10 -3.06
N GLY A 268 0.50 2.00 -3.98
CA GLY A 268 1.81 2.63 -3.80
C GLY A 268 1.84 4.11 -4.19
N GLY A 269 3.02 4.69 -4.06
CA GLY A 269 3.30 6.06 -4.47
C GLY A 269 3.46 6.19 -5.98
N ALA A 270 3.16 7.38 -6.49
CA ALA A 270 3.34 7.67 -7.91
C ALA A 270 4.83 7.83 -8.28
N GLY A 271 5.20 7.45 -9.50
CA GLY A 271 6.50 7.72 -10.08
C GLY A 271 6.63 9.18 -10.52
N THR A 272 7.84 9.73 -10.49
CA THR A 272 8.06 11.13 -10.94
C THR A 272 8.18 11.19 -12.46
N ALA A 273 7.85 12.34 -13.05
CA ALA A 273 7.98 12.54 -14.48
C ALA A 273 9.43 12.60 -14.96
N GLY A 274 9.65 12.25 -16.23
CA GLY A 274 10.89 12.54 -16.92
C GLY A 274 11.15 14.04 -17.01
N THR A 275 12.40 14.46 -16.82
CA THR A 275 12.78 15.88 -16.86
C THR A 275 13.42 16.25 -18.19
N ASN A 276 13.50 17.56 -18.44
CA ASN A 276 14.18 18.12 -19.60
C ASN A 276 15.64 18.39 -19.30
N ALA A 277 16.48 18.39 -20.34
CA ALA A 277 17.76 19.07 -20.27
C ALA A 277 17.51 20.59 -20.34
N SER A 278 17.75 21.31 -19.25
CA SER A 278 17.84 22.76 -19.26
C SER A 278 19.28 23.17 -19.58
N GLY A 279 19.53 23.88 -20.68
CA GLY A 279 20.70 24.77 -20.68
C GLY A 279 21.40 25.20 -21.97
N GLN A 280 21.21 24.64 -23.17
CA GLN A 280 22.03 25.04 -24.33
C GLN A 280 21.27 25.08 -25.67
N ALA A 281 21.88 25.72 -26.69
CA ALA A 281 21.23 26.16 -27.92
C ALA A 281 20.54 25.02 -28.68
N GLY A 282 19.21 25.11 -28.74
CA GLY A 282 18.29 24.07 -29.19
C GLY A 282 17.03 24.16 -28.34
N VAL A 283 15.90 23.63 -28.81
CA VAL A 283 14.71 23.63 -27.95
C VAL A 283 14.76 22.39 -27.06
N ALA A 284 14.84 22.58 -25.76
CA ALA A 284 14.64 21.52 -24.80
C ALA A 284 13.32 20.80 -25.08
N GLY A 285 13.30 19.48 -24.86
CA GLY A 285 12.07 18.72 -24.73
C GLY A 285 11.10 19.31 -23.69
N GLY A 286 9.88 18.80 -23.59
CA GLY A 286 8.94 19.11 -22.50
C GLY A 286 8.97 18.04 -21.41
N ALA A 287 9.00 18.44 -20.13
CA ALA A 287 9.00 17.49 -19.02
C ALA A 287 7.72 16.67 -19.09
N GLY A 288 7.78 15.40 -18.69
CA GLY A 288 6.56 14.62 -18.52
C GLY A 288 5.65 15.31 -17.51
N ALA A 289 4.34 15.18 -17.65
CA ALA A 289 3.44 15.52 -16.55
C ALA A 289 3.78 14.62 -15.35
N ALA A 290 4.09 15.21 -14.19
CA ALA A 290 4.16 14.43 -12.96
C ALA A 290 2.85 13.68 -12.81
N ALA A 291 2.90 12.37 -12.54
CA ALA A 291 1.71 11.70 -12.04
C ALA A 291 1.28 12.50 -10.81
N THR A 292 0.07 13.06 -10.85
CA THR A 292 -0.42 13.96 -9.79
C THR A 292 -0.12 13.32 -8.45
N SER A 293 0.54 14.08 -7.58
CA SER A 293 1.20 13.68 -6.33
C SER A 293 0.29 13.11 -5.24
N THR A 294 -0.84 12.51 -5.61
CA THR A 294 -1.70 11.73 -4.73
C THR A 294 -1.00 10.42 -4.42
N SER A 295 -0.44 10.32 -3.21
CA SER A 295 -0.14 9.05 -2.55
C SER A 295 -1.32 8.10 -2.74
N GLY A 296 -1.06 6.85 -3.13
CA GLY A 296 -2.09 5.83 -3.27
C GLY A 296 -2.71 5.69 -4.66
N THR A 297 -2.08 6.15 -5.75
CA THR A 297 -2.48 5.77 -7.12
C THR A 297 -1.61 4.67 -7.71
N GLY A 298 -0.38 4.52 -7.22
CA GLY A 298 0.64 3.67 -7.83
C GLY A 298 0.98 4.04 -9.28
N ALA A 299 0.56 5.20 -9.82
CA ALA A 299 0.74 5.50 -11.24
C ALA A 299 2.22 5.76 -11.60
N GLY A 300 2.65 5.31 -12.78
CA GLY A 300 3.94 5.73 -13.32
C GLY A 300 3.92 7.19 -13.79
N GLY A 301 5.07 7.86 -13.73
CA GLY A 301 5.26 9.21 -14.24
C GLY A 301 5.21 9.24 -15.77
N ALA A 302 4.79 10.38 -16.34
CA ALA A 302 4.79 10.52 -17.79
C ALA A 302 6.22 10.67 -18.33
N GLY A 303 6.43 10.18 -19.55
CA GLY A 303 7.63 10.46 -20.34
C GLY A 303 7.67 11.91 -20.80
N GLY A 304 8.87 12.44 -20.96
CA GLY A 304 9.11 13.73 -21.59
C GLY A 304 8.86 13.70 -23.10
N THR A 305 8.67 14.87 -23.68
CA THR A 305 8.58 15.08 -25.12
C THR A 305 9.93 15.55 -25.62
N GLY A 306 10.56 14.87 -26.59
CA GLY A 306 11.69 15.42 -27.34
C GLY A 306 11.17 16.32 -28.46
N ARG A 307 11.84 17.45 -28.72
CA ARG A 307 11.53 18.24 -29.93
C ARG A 307 12.27 17.65 -31.12
N ASN A 308 11.71 17.88 -32.30
CA ASN A 308 12.31 17.54 -33.58
C ASN A 308 12.07 18.76 -34.46
N GLY A 309 12.96 19.76 -34.44
CA GLY A 309 12.92 21.02 -35.19
C GLY A 309 11.56 21.36 -35.81
N THR A 310 11.39 20.99 -37.09
CA THR A 310 10.16 21.11 -37.91
C THR A 310 9.38 19.81 -38.07
N GLY A 311 9.84 18.70 -37.48
CA GLY A 311 9.22 17.38 -37.54
C GLY A 311 8.27 17.07 -36.36
N PRO A 312 7.62 15.90 -36.37
CA PRO A 312 6.72 15.48 -35.29
C PRO A 312 7.49 15.26 -33.98
N GLN A 313 6.85 15.61 -32.86
CA GLN A 313 7.39 15.40 -31.50
C GLN A 313 7.68 13.92 -31.25
N VAL A 314 8.78 13.65 -30.55
CA VAL A 314 9.22 12.29 -30.25
C VAL A 314 8.99 12.01 -28.76
N LEU A 315 8.05 11.13 -28.44
CA LEU A 315 7.65 10.85 -27.07
C LEU A 315 8.58 9.81 -26.41
N ALA A 316 9.02 10.11 -25.19
CA ALA A 316 9.62 9.10 -24.32
C ALA A 316 8.53 8.21 -23.71
N GLY A 317 8.94 7.05 -23.20
CA GLY A 317 8.03 6.12 -22.54
C GLY A 317 7.56 6.62 -21.18
N ASN A 318 6.30 6.33 -20.85
CA ASN A 318 5.77 6.49 -19.49
C ASN A 318 6.31 5.39 -18.57
N GLY A 319 6.40 5.69 -17.28
CA GLY A 319 6.61 4.66 -16.26
C GLY A 319 5.39 3.75 -16.12
N GLY A 320 5.63 2.51 -15.71
CA GLY A 320 4.59 1.56 -15.33
C GLY A 320 4.01 1.89 -13.95
N ALA A 321 2.78 1.45 -13.71
CA ALA A 321 2.16 1.55 -12.39
C ALA A 321 2.75 0.51 -11.42
N GLY A 322 2.84 0.83 -10.13
CA GLY A 322 3.09 -0.15 -9.09
C GLY A 322 1.85 -0.99 -8.78
N GLY A 323 2.07 -2.23 -8.38
CA GLY A 323 1.04 -3.17 -7.97
C GLY A 323 0.47 -2.85 -6.59
N ALA A 324 -0.78 -3.24 -6.37
CA ALA A 324 -1.45 -3.14 -5.08
C ALA A 324 -0.78 -4.07 -4.04
N GLY A 325 -0.70 -3.63 -2.78
CA GLY A 325 -0.36 -4.53 -1.67
C GLY A 325 -1.51 -5.48 -1.36
N ALA A 326 -1.20 -6.68 -0.87
CA ALA A 326 -2.20 -7.67 -0.47
C ALA A 326 -2.93 -7.23 0.80
N GLY A 327 -4.15 -7.71 1.01
CA GLY A 327 -4.75 -7.67 2.34
C GLY A 327 -3.97 -8.55 3.33
N GLY A 328 -4.16 -8.28 4.62
CA GLY A 328 -3.64 -9.08 5.73
C GLY A 328 -4.75 -9.89 6.41
N GLY A 329 -4.40 -10.68 7.42
CA GLY A 329 -5.32 -11.69 7.95
C GLY A 329 -6.14 -11.26 9.17
N ILE A 330 -7.33 -11.82 9.29
CA ILE A 330 -8.19 -11.73 10.47
C ILE A 330 -8.41 -13.13 11.02
N LEU A 331 -8.08 -13.34 12.29
CA LEU A 331 -8.34 -14.57 13.03
C LEU A 331 -9.24 -14.26 14.22
N LEU A 332 -10.41 -14.88 14.27
CA LEU A 332 -11.31 -14.84 15.42
C LEU A 332 -11.38 -16.25 16.01
N LYS A 333 -11.09 -16.40 17.30
CA LYS A 333 -11.20 -17.68 17.97
C LYS A 333 -11.86 -17.53 19.34
N SER A 334 -12.77 -18.41 19.66
CA SER A 334 -13.32 -18.59 21.01
C SER A 334 -13.22 -20.06 21.38
N THR A 335 -12.61 -20.35 22.53
CA THR A 335 -12.61 -21.71 23.10
C THR A 335 -13.72 -21.93 24.13
N GLY A 336 -14.45 -20.86 24.47
CA GLY A 336 -15.57 -20.91 25.41
C GLY A 336 -16.83 -21.51 24.78
N SER A 337 -17.82 -21.76 25.63
CA SER A 337 -19.14 -22.25 25.21
C SER A 337 -20.03 -21.15 24.59
N PHE A 338 -19.60 -19.88 24.63
CA PHE A 338 -20.37 -18.78 24.08
C PHE A 338 -20.10 -18.60 22.58
N PRO A 339 -21.10 -18.14 21.81
CA PRO A 339 -20.95 -17.91 20.39
C PRO A 339 -19.94 -16.79 20.11
N ILE A 340 -19.25 -16.91 18.98
CA ILE A 340 -18.64 -15.76 18.32
C ILE A 340 -19.75 -15.01 17.58
N LEU A 341 -19.96 -13.74 17.93
CA LEU A 341 -20.95 -12.88 17.29
C LEU A 341 -20.25 -11.84 16.42
N VAL A 342 -20.56 -11.82 15.14
CA VAL A 342 -20.08 -10.79 14.20
C VAL A 342 -21.27 -10.16 13.50
N SER A 343 -21.48 -8.88 13.75
CA SER A 343 -22.47 -8.04 13.04
C SER A 343 -21.84 -6.79 12.43
N GLY A 344 -20.53 -6.60 12.65
CA GLY A 344 -19.74 -5.52 12.10
C GLY A 344 -19.17 -5.80 10.71
N THR A 345 -18.07 -5.11 10.38
CA THR A 345 -17.33 -5.29 9.13
C THR A 345 -16.01 -6.04 9.33
N LEU A 346 -15.75 -7.04 8.51
CA LEU A 346 -14.44 -7.67 8.34
C LEU A 346 -13.97 -7.41 6.91
N ASP A 347 -12.86 -6.68 6.71
CA ASP A 347 -12.37 -6.33 5.37
C ASP A 347 -10.88 -6.62 5.22
N THR A 348 -10.55 -7.60 4.38
CA THR A 348 -9.20 -8.05 4.07
C THR A 348 -8.85 -7.83 2.60
N ARG A 349 -9.55 -6.96 1.86
CA ARG A 349 -9.21 -6.71 0.44
C ARG A 349 -7.81 -6.14 0.24
N GLY A 350 -7.27 -6.31 -0.96
CA GLY A 350 -6.01 -5.67 -1.36
C GLY A 350 -6.14 -4.15 -1.56
N GLY A 351 -5.02 -3.54 -1.95
CA GLY A 351 -4.96 -2.12 -2.31
C GLY A 351 -6.00 -1.73 -3.37
N GLY A 352 -6.59 -0.54 -3.21
CA GLY A 352 -7.61 -0.04 -4.15
C GLY A 352 -8.93 -0.81 -4.08
N ASN A 353 -9.21 -1.50 -2.96
CA ASN A 353 -10.35 -2.41 -2.80
C ASN A 353 -10.30 -3.64 -3.70
N SER A 354 -9.10 -4.07 -4.12
CA SER A 354 -8.93 -5.22 -4.99
C SER A 354 -9.41 -6.52 -4.34
N GLU A 355 -10.26 -7.24 -5.06
CA GLU A 355 -10.77 -8.57 -4.70
C GLU A 355 -9.88 -9.70 -5.25
N VAL A 356 -8.77 -9.36 -5.92
CA VAL A 356 -7.85 -10.35 -6.50
C VAL A 356 -6.73 -10.72 -5.53
N ASN A 357 -6.37 -9.85 -4.58
CA ASN A 357 -5.25 -10.03 -3.65
C ASN A 357 -5.64 -9.76 -2.18
N PHE A 358 -6.69 -10.43 -1.72
CA PHE A 358 -7.19 -10.39 -0.35
C PHE A 358 -6.30 -11.13 0.66
N GLY A 359 -6.38 -10.75 1.93
CA GLY A 359 -5.90 -11.57 3.05
C GLY A 359 -6.94 -12.61 3.48
N SER A 360 -6.62 -13.43 4.47
CA SER A 360 -7.53 -14.48 4.97
C SER A 360 -8.41 -14.03 6.13
N ILE A 361 -9.61 -14.60 6.24
CA ILE A 361 -10.47 -14.52 7.43
C ILE A 361 -10.66 -15.94 7.95
N LYS A 362 -10.31 -16.19 9.22
CA LYS A 362 -10.48 -17.48 9.89
C LYS A 362 -11.27 -17.30 11.18
N ILE A 363 -12.32 -18.09 11.36
CA ILE A 363 -13.18 -18.04 12.56
C ILE A 363 -13.25 -19.44 13.16
N PHE A 364 -12.90 -19.58 14.44
CA PHE A 364 -12.90 -20.86 15.15
C PHE A 364 -13.70 -20.73 16.44
N GLY A 365 -14.88 -21.33 16.51
CA GLY A 365 -15.71 -21.33 17.72
C GLY A 365 -16.67 -22.51 17.75
N VAL A 366 -17.18 -22.82 18.94
CA VAL A 366 -18.22 -23.86 19.13
C VAL A 366 -19.53 -23.45 18.47
N GLN A 367 -19.82 -22.14 18.47
CA GLN A 367 -20.94 -21.53 17.78
C GLN A 367 -20.47 -20.21 17.16
N VAL A 368 -20.88 -19.95 15.92
CA VAL A 368 -20.51 -18.74 15.16
C VAL A 368 -21.76 -18.16 14.50
N ASP A 369 -22.02 -16.87 14.72
CA ASP A 369 -23.07 -16.09 14.06
C ASP A 369 -22.44 -14.91 13.32
N VAL A 370 -22.66 -14.85 12.01
CA VAL A 370 -22.18 -13.80 11.10
C VAL A 370 -23.32 -13.19 10.27
N THR A 371 -24.59 -13.46 10.60
CA THR A 371 -25.73 -13.15 9.73
C THR A 371 -25.93 -11.64 9.48
N GLY A 372 -25.42 -10.77 10.35
CA GLY A 372 -25.45 -9.32 10.19
C GLY A 372 -24.16 -8.69 9.66
N ALA A 373 -23.11 -9.48 9.42
CA ALA A 373 -21.78 -8.96 9.11
C ALA A 373 -21.62 -8.54 7.64
N THR A 374 -20.81 -7.51 7.40
CA THR A 374 -20.23 -7.24 6.07
C THR A 374 -18.86 -7.89 5.99
N VAL A 375 -18.70 -8.89 5.12
CA VAL A 375 -17.45 -9.65 4.99
C VAL A 375 -16.88 -9.42 3.60
N ASN A 376 -15.82 -8.61 3.53
CA ASN A 376 -15.05 -8.33 2.32
C ASN A 376 -13.67 -8.97 2.47
N GLY A 377 -13.63 -10.28 2.53
CA GLY A 377 -12.38 -11.04 2.53
C GLY A 377 -12.51 -12.14 1.52
N GLY A 378 -11.39 -12.50 0.90
CA GLY A 378 -11.52 -13.53 -0.09
C GLY A 378 -11.51 -14.89 0.57
N TRP A 379 -12.64 -15.46 0.29
CA TRP A 379 -13.14 -16.71 0.72
C TRP A 379 -13.27 -17.46 -0.60
N ASP A 380 -12.54 -18.57 -0.73
CA ASP A 380 -12.52 -19.34 -1.96
C ASP A 380 -13.50 -20.51 -1.83
N ASP A 381 -14.64 -20.38 -2.52
CA ASP A 381 -15.68 -21.41 -2.66
C ASP A 381 -15.13 -22.73 -3.26
N THR A 382 -13.96 -22.69 -3.90
CA THR A 382 -13.27 -23.87 -4.45
C THR A 382 -12.78 -24.83 -3.35
N TYR A 383 -12.60 -24.35 -2.11
CA TYR A 383 -12.08 -25.14 -0.98
C TYR A 383 -13.12 -25.44 0.11
N GLY A 384 -14.40 -25.17 -0.15
CA GLY A 384 -15.52 -25.61 0.69
C GLY A 384 -16.58 -24.54 0.87
N THR A 385 -17.85 -24.94 0.69
CA THR A 385 -19.04 -24.12 0.98
C THR A 385 -19.03 -23.57 2.41
N PRO A 386 -19.59 -22.38 2.66
CA PRO A 386 -19.70 -21.88 4.01
C PRO A 386 -20.79 -22.72 4.67
N TYR A 387 -20.62 -23.04 5.94
CA TYR A 387 -21.74 -23.33 6.82
C TYR A 387 -22.51 -24.64 6.50
N ASN A 388 -22.27 -25.67 7.33
CA ASN A 388 -23.31 -26.67 7.56
C ASN A 388 -24.29 -26.09 8.61
N PRO A 389 -25.51 -25.65 8.22
CA PRO A 389 -26.50 -25.07 9.14
C PRO A 389 -26.89 -26.00 10.29
N ILE A 390 -26.68 -27.31 10.12
CA ILE A 390 -27.12 -28.34 11.06
C ILE A 390 -26.09 -28.55 12.19
N ASN A 391 -24.80 -28.27 11.95
CA ASN A 391 -23.72 -28.67 12.85
C ASN A 391 -22.84 -27.53 13.37
N GLN A 392 -23.00 -26.28 12.90
CA GLN A 392 -22.29 -25.07 13.37
C GLN A 392 -20.75 -25.24 13.56
N ASN A 393 -20.12 -26.12 12.80
CA ASN A 393 -18.68 -26.41 12.85
C ASN A 393 -18.05 -26.19 11.48
N PHE A 394 -16.82 -25.67 11.45
CA PHE A 394 -15.96 -25.74 10.29
C PHE A 394 -15.44 -27.16 10.13
N ILE A 395 -15.97 -27.91 9.17
CA ILE A 395 -15.32 -29.14 8.67
C ILE A 395 -14.49 -28.71 7.46
N HIS A 396 -13.18 -28.60 7.63
CA HIS A 396 -12.26 -28.66 6.49
C HIS A 396 -12.26 -30.08 5.94
N PRO A 397 -12.46 -30.32 4.63
CA PRO A 397 -12.03 -31.59 4.06
C PRO A 397 -10.50 -31.65 4.16
N VAL A 398 -10.05 -32.65 4.91
CA VAL A 398 -8.67 -33.14 4.86
C VAL A 398 -8.43 -33.65 3.45
N MET A 399 -7.34 -33.24 2.82
CA MET A 399 -6.61 -34.13 1.93
C MET A 399 -5.45 -34.73 2.72
#